data_AF-A0A336LYW4-F1
#
_entry.id   AF-A0A336LYW4-F1
#
_cell.length_a   1.000
_cell.length_b   1.000
_cell.length_c   1.000
_cell.angle_alpha   90.00
_cell.angle_beta   90.00
_cell.angle_gamma   90.00
#
_symmetry.space_group_name_H-M   'P 1'
#
loop_
_entity.id
_entity.type
_entity.pdbx_description
1 polymer ?
#
loop_
_entity_poly.entity_id
_entity_poly.type
_entity_poly.pdbx_seq_one_letter_code
_entity_poly.pdbx_strand_id
1 'polypeptide(L)'
;MKKELFIIVISNLMINIVIADRVPSDIKKCKITDTKCFEEQFNYALKNYKQGIPSLGVPSIDPLKIEKIEISENNQGKSRRPINLDMTFTDIDLTGLSDCKISNVKGWDTVQKDFKSNMELTIKGPVLKLAGQYTIKGRVLILPIEGAGDCELSLENILIKVNFTGQGTENNGKRYIKITKPVISLKTKKLNTRLENLFNGDMRLSKQMNIFLNDNWRDIFEELKPAIIETFADDVEKCSIIDTSCLTNKAQIILKKYYKGYEPMGLKSLDPIKVDSIKVSESTEDQKKSINLNLFFKKLNVYGVSKGKINYLKMSNYSNSKNFEIDLSVSVPRLELIGDYSINGKILLLPITGSGKCNLTAENVDVKVQLNGNLIQHNGKDYLFLQKISSADCDISHVFIDLENLFNGNKVLGEGMNKFLNENWMELWKELRPAFIKTFGNIGIDVANTVFQRNTFKKLFLT
;
A
#
# COMPACT_ATOMS: atom_id res chain seq x y z
N MET A 1 3.29 -9.59 11.59
CA MET A 1 4.74 -9.23 11.71
C MET A 1 5.48 -10.36 11.03
N LYS A 2 6.52 -10.08 10.22
CA LYS A 2 7.09 -10.99 9.20
C LYS A 2 6.33 -10.93 7.87
N LYS A 3 6.65 -9.94 7.05
CA LYS A 3 6.54 -9.88 5.58
C LYS A 3 7.74 -9.08 5.05
N GLU A 4 8.93 -9.65 5.28
CA GLU A 4 10.22 -8.96 5.22
C GLU A 4 11.36 -9.93 4.77
N LEU A 5 11.46 -10.56 3.58
CA LEU A 5 10.80 -10.40 2.26
C LEU A 5 11.64 -11.00 1.09
N PHE A 6 12.47 -12.03 1.32
CA PHE A 6 13.43 -12.69 0.38
C PHE A 6 14.55 -11.79 -0.19
N ILE A 7 14.23 -10.56 -0.59
CA ILE A 7 15.21 -9.52 -0.91
C ILE A 7 16.08 -9.28 0.33
N ILE A 8 15.48 -9.26 1.53
CA ILE A 8 16.14 -9.00 2.82
C ILE A 8 17.27 -9.97 3.20
N VAL A 9 17.29 -11.23 2.75
CA VAL A 9 18.45 -12.12 3.00
C VAL A 9 19.66 -11.67 2.17
N ILE A 10 19.47 -10.90 1.10
CA ILE A 10 20.54 -10.31 0.31
C ILE A 10 20.72 -8.82 0.67
N SER A 11 19.64 -8.07 0.91
CA SER A 11 19.68 -6.65 1.18
C SER A 11 19.99 -6.29 2.63
N ASN A 12 19.56 -7.03 3.65
CA ASN A 12 20.09 -6.80 5.01
C ASN A 12 21.51 -7.31 5.20
N LEU A 13 21.98 -8.25 4.35
CA LEU A 13 23.41 -8.59 4.23
C LEU A 13 24.23 -7.51 3.49
N MET A 14 23.62 -6.75 2.56
CA MET A 14 24.33 -5.77 1.71
C MET A 14 24.11 -4.29 2.06
N ILE A 15 23.02 -3.92 2.74
CA ILE A 15 22.77 -2.56 3.27
C ILE A 15 23.60 -2.34 4.55
N ASN A 16 23.90 -3.40 5.31
CA ASN A 16 24.70 -3.36 6.53
C ASN A 16 26.21 -3.65 6.32
N ILE A 17 26.78 -3.34 5.15
CA ILE A 17 28.22 -3.59 4.89
C ILE A 17 29.14 -2.90 5.91
N VAL A 18 28.74 -1.79 6.56
CA VAL A 18 29.50 -1.20 7.68
C VAL A 18 28.64 -0.72 8.87
N ILE A 19 27.87 -1.64 9.49
CA ILE A 19 27.82 -1.66 10.97
C ILE A 19 28.43 -2.99 11.41
N ALA A 20 29.71 -2.93 11.76
CA ALA A 20 30.56 -4.08 12.05
C ALA A 20 30.08 -4.97 13.21
N ASP A 21 29.11 -4.48 14.00
CA ASP A 21 28.58 -5.07 15.23
C ASP A 21 27.24 -5.81 15.04
N ARG A 22 26.64 -5.77 13.84
CA ARG A 22 25.31 -6.37 13.59
C ARG A 22 25.32 -7.66 12.79
N VAL A 23 26.33 -7.89 11.94
CA VAL A 23 26.48 -9.19 11.26
C VAL A 23 26.98 -10.23 12.28
N PRO A 24 26.38 -11.44 12.37
CA PRO A 24 26.87 -12.51 13.24
C PRO A 24 28.36 -12.82 13.02
N SER A 25 29.09 -13.09 14.11
CA SER A 25 30.56 -13.19 14.09
C SER A 25 31.11 -14.40 13.32
N ASP A 26 30.28 -15.40 13.07
CA ASP A 26 30.52 -16.58 12.23
C ASP A 26 30.40 -16.30 10.73
N ILE A 27 29.75 -15.20 10.32
CA ILE A 27 29.72 -14.76 8.91
C ILE A 27 30.99 -13.93 8.64
N LYS A 28 31.85 -14.45 7.76
CA LYS A 28 33.12 -13.83 7.38
C LYS A 28 32.88 -12.54 6.60
N LYS A 29 33.51 -11.44 7.01
CA LYS A 29 33.44 -10.15 6.32
C LYS A 29 34.17 -10.24 4.97
N CYS A 30 33.49 -9.86 3.88
CA CYS A 30 34.04 -9.86 2.53
C CYS A 30 34.58 -8.49 2.13
N LYS A 31 35.61 -8.47 1.25
CA LYS A 31 35.95 -7.25 0.50
C LYS A 31 34.82 -6.99 -0.49
N ILE A 32 34.47 -5.72 -0.73
CA ILE A 32 33.38 -5.36 -1.67
C ILE A 32 33.64 -5.85 -3.11
N THR A 33 34.89 -6.14 -3.48
CA THR A 33 35.28 -6.70 -4.78
C THR A 33 35.40 -8.23 -4.83
N ASP A 34 35.14 -8.91 -3.70
CA ASP A 34 35.29 -10.36 -3.58
C ASP A 34 33.93 -11.08 -3.74
N THR A 35 33.51 -11.22 -5.01
CA THR A 35 32.27 -11.92 -5.38
C THR A 35 32.25 -13.37 -4.93
N LYS A 36 33.40 -14.05 -4.85
CA LYS A 36 33.50 -15.42 -4.36
C LYS A 36 33.21 -15.49 -2.87
N CYS A 37 33.79 -14.59 -2.08
CA CYS A 37 33.46 -14.49 -0.66
C CYS A 37 31.96 -14.21 -0.48
N PHE A 38 31.36 -13.30 -1.23
CA PHE A 38 29.90 -13.07 -1.16
C PHE A 38 29.10 -14.33 -1.51
N GLU A 39 29.47 -15.05 -2.57
CA GLU A 39 28.82 -16.32 -2.94
C GLU A 39 28.93 -17.36 -1.80
N GLU A 40 30.13 -17.53 -1.20
CA GLU A 40 30.35 -18.40 -0.03
C GLU A 40 29.50 -17.98 1.17
N GLN A 41 29.48 -16.69 1.53
CA GLN A 41 28.75 -16.20 2.70
C GLN A 41 27.24 -16.24 2.50
N PHE A 42 26.74 -15.99 1.29
CA PHE A 42 25.32 -16.14 0.99
C PHE A 42 24.87 -17.60 1.11
N ASN A 43 25.66 -18.56 0.61
CA ASN A 43 25.35 -19.98 0.78
C ASN A 43 25.49 -20.44 2.24
N TYR A 44 26.47 -19.92 2.98
CA TYR A 44 26.62 -20.17 4.42
C TYR A 44 25.41 -19.63 5.21
N ALA A 45 24.99 -18.39 4.92
CA ALA A 45 23.85 -17.76 5.57
C ALA A 45 22.57 -18.58 5.33
N LEU A 46 22.30 -18.93 4.07
CA LEU A 46 21.13 -19.68 3.65
C LEU A 46 21.03 -21.07 4.31
N LYS A 47 22.16 -21.73 4.54
CA LYS A 47 22.23 -23.05 5.19
C LYS A 47 22.07 -22.99 6.70
N ASN A 48 22.73 -22.04 7.37
CA ASN A 48 22.84 -22.01 8.84
C ASN A 48 21.74 -21.16 9.50
N TYR A 49 21.21 -20.14 8.81
CA TYR A 49 20.20 -19.23 9.35
C TYR A 49 18.77 -19.58 8.92
N LYS A 50 18.43 -20.87 8.89
CA LYS A 50 17.07 -21.35 8.52
C LYS A 50 15.97 -20.67 9.33
N GLN A 51 16.20 -20.41 10.62
CA GLN A 51 15.26 -19.74 11.53
C GLN A 51 15.29 -18.20 11.44
N GLY A 52 16.14 -17.64 10.58
CA GLY A 52 16.37 -16.21 10.43
C GLY A 52 17.33 -15.63 11.47
N ILE A 53 17.38 -14.30 11.53
CA ILE A 53 18.09 -13.53 12.54
C ILE A 53 17.13 -12.44 13.05
N PRO A 54 16.22 -12.76 14.00
CA PRO A 54 15.15 -11.85 14.41
C PRO A 54 15.65 -10.53 14.99
N SER A 55 16.84 -10.51 15.61
CA SER A 55 17.52 -9.29 16.10
C SER A 55 17.93 -8.31 15.00
N LEU A 56 18.02 -8.78 13.75
CA LEU A 56 18.30 -7.98 12.55
C LEU A 56 17.06 -7.81 11.66
N GLY A 57 15.88 -8.20 12.15
CA GLY A 57 14.64 -8.21 11.37
C GLY A 57 14.56 -9.31 10.31
N VAL A 58 15.58 -10.17 10.17
CA VAL A 58 15.58 -11.28 9.20
C VAL A 58 14.64 -12.38 9.72
N PRO A 59 13.53 -12.69 9.02
CA PRO A 59 12.59 -13.73 9.45
C PRO A 59 13.14 -15.13 9.16
N SER A 60 12.42 -16.14 9.66
CA SER A 60 12.64 -17.54 9.28
C SER A 60 12.68 -17.70 7.76
N ILE A 61 13.77 -18.27 7.27
CA ILE A 61 14.03 -18.54 5.85
C ILE A 61 13.37 -19.87 5.43
N ASP A 62 13.26 -20.83 6.34
CA ASP A 62 12.71 -22.16 6.05
C ASP A 62 12.08 -22.78 7.31
N PRO A 63 10.73 -22.78 7.47
CA PRO A 63 9.74 -22.20 6.58
C PRO A 63 9.74 -20.65 6.61
N LEU A 64 9.47 -20.06 5.45
CA LEU A 64 9.26 -18.64 5.23
C LEU A 64 7.75 -18.34 5.22
N LYS A 65 7.25 -17.67 6.26
CA LYS A 65 5.82 -17.41 6.44
C LYS A 65 5.35 -16.20 5.61
N ILE A 66 4.23 -16.35 4.90
CA ILE A 66 3.60 -15.32 4.06
C ILE A 66 2.13 -15.18 4.47
N GLU A 67 1.76 -14.11 5.20
CA GLU A 67 0.40 -13.98 5.78
C GLU A 67 -0.72 -13.96 4.70
N LYS A 68 -0.45 -13.41 3.50
CA LYS A 68 -1.44 -13.35 2.40
C LYS A 68 -0.77 -13.08 1.03
N ILE A 69 -1.27 -13.72 -0.02
CA ILE A 69 -1.01 -13.44 -1.45
C ILE A 69 -2.37 -13.21 -2.13
N GLU A 70 -2.51 -12.19 -2.96
CA GLU A 70 -3.73 -11.90 -3.73
C GLU A 70 -3.40 -11.81 -5.23
N ILE A 71 -4.16 -12.53 -6.05
CA ILE A 71 -4.08 -12.49 -7.51
C ILE A 71 -5.49 -12.13 -8.01
N SER A 72 -5.63 -11.08 -8.82
CA SER A 72 -6.90 -10.71 -9.45
C SER A 72 -6.66 -10.08 -10.82
N GLU A 73 -7.63 -10.18 -11.73
CA GLU A 73 -7.54 -9.59 -13.08
C GLU A 73 -7.36 -8.07 -13.07
N ASN A 74 -7.78 -7.41 -11.98
CA ASN A 74 -7.86 -5.95 -11.86
C ASN A 74 -6.52 -5.21 -11.99
N ASN A 75 -5.40 -5.93 -11.97
CA ASN A 75 -4.05 -5.38 -12.06
C ASN A 75 -3.50 -5.26 -13.51
N GLN A 76 -4.11 -5.90 -14.52
CA GLN A 76 -3.55 -5.94 -15.88
C GLN A 76 -4.60 -5.80 -17.00
N GLY A 77 -5.52 -4.83 -16.84
CA GLY A 77 -6.70 -4.58 -17.68
C GLY A 77 -6.64 -5.03 -19.15
N LYS A 78 -7.19 -6.22 -19.41
CA LYS A 78 -7.48 -6.82 -20.73
C LYS A 78 -8.42 -8.02 -20.53
N SER A 79 -9.74 -7.81 -20.60
CA SER A 79 -10.79 -8.81 -20.31
C SER A 79 -10.96 -9.93 -21.37
N ARG A 80 -9.86 -10.41 -21.97
CA ARG A 80 -9.85 -11.45 -23.02
C ARG A 80 -8.66 -12.42 -22.90
N ARG A 81 -8.15 -12.65 -21.69
CA ARG A 81 -7.18 -13.74 -21.45
C ARG A 81 -7.92 -15.08 -21.31
N PRO A 82 -7.30 -16.21 -21.73
CA PRO A 82 -7.90 -17.53 -21.60
C PRO A 82 -7.94 -18.01 -20.14
N ILE A 83 -7.13 -17.44 -19.25
CA ILE A 83 -7.18 -17.70 -17.81
C ILE A 83 -7.64 -16.41 -17.13
N ASN A 84 -8.64 -16.53 -16.26
CA ASN A 84 -9.21 -15.44 -15.47
C ASN A 84 -9.43 -16.01 -14.07
N LEU A 85 -8.60 -15.61 -13.11
CA LEU A 85 -8.60 -16.16 -11.76
C LEU A 85 -8.50 -15.03 -10.74
N ASP A 86 -9.48 -14.99 -9.83
CA ASP A 86 -9.34 -14.34 -8.54
C ASP A 86 -8.92 -15.41 -7.52
N MET A 87 -7.70 -15.28 -6.99
CA MET A 87 -7.13 -16.19 -5.98
C MET A 87 -6.66 -15.41 -4.76
N THR A 88 -6.95 -15.95 -3.59
CA THR A 88 -6.30 -15.53 -2.34
C THR A 88 -5.62 -16.74 -1.73
N PHE A 89 -4.37 -16.58 -1.31
CA PHE A 89 -3.68 -17.54 -0.44
C PHE A 89 -3.45 -16.89 0.92
N THR A 90 -3.60 -17.64 2.01
CA THR A 90 -3.43 -17.18 3.40
C THR A 90 -2.62 -18.17 4.21
N ASP A 91 -1.92 -17.66 5.23
CA ASP A 91 -1.13 -18.45 6.19
C ASP A 91 -0.17 -19.45 5.52
N ILE A 92 0.51 -18.97 4.48
CA ILE A 92 1.39 -19.77 3.63
C ILE A 92 2.75 -19.99 4.30
N ASP A 93 3.19 -21.24 4.36
CA ASP A 93 4.58 -21.63 4.62
C ASP A 93 5.27 -22.00 3.29
N LEU A 94 6.29 -21.21 2.92
CA LEU A 94 7.19 -21.50 1.80
C LEU A 94 8.47 -22.19 2.32
N THR A 95 8.78 -23.37 1.81
CA THR A 95 9.90 -24.23 2.25
C THR A 95 10.82 -24.63 1.11
N GLY A 96 12.04 -25.07 1.44
CA GLY A 96 13.08 -25.48 0.49
C GLY A 96 14.03 -24.35 0.06
N LEU A 97 13.86 -23.14 0.61
CA LEU A 97 14.80 -22.04 0.39
C LEU A 97 16.20 -22.37 0.91
N SER A 98 16.30 -23.08 2.04
CA SER A 98 17.57 -23.46 2.65
C SER A 98 18.34 -24.55 1.90
N ASP A 99 17.71 -25.22 0.93
CA ASP A 99 18.32 -26.20 0.04
C ASP A 99 18.76 -25.59 -1.30
N CYS A 100 18.53 -24.29 -1.48
CA CYS A 100 18.99 -23.56 -2.66
C CYS A 100 20.50 -23.24 -2.59
N LYS A 101 21.08 -22.94 -3.76
CA LYS A 101 22.45 -22.47 -3.92
C LYS A 101 22.47 -21.14 -4.65
N ILE A 102 23.18 -20.18 -4.07
CA ILE A 102 23.42 -18.85 -4.65
C ILE A 102 24.70 -18.92 -5.47
N SER A 103 24.70 -18.30 -6.65
CA SER A 103 25.78 -18.34 -7.64
C SER A 103 25.79 -17.11 -8.53
N ASN A 104 26.86 -16.90 -9.31
CA ASN A 104 26.94 -15.84 -10.33
C ASN A 104 26.73 -14.43 -9.72
N VAL A 105 27.35 -14.20 -8.56
CA VAL A 105 27.33 -12.89 -7.88
C VAL A 105 28.17 -11.89 -8.67
N LYS A 106 27.56 -10.80 -9.15
CA LYS A 106 28.15 -9.78 -10.04
C LYS A 106 27.71 -8.36 -9.65
N GLY A 107 28.37 -7.34 -10.21
CA GLY A 107 28.13 -5.92 -9.90
C GLY A 107 28.78 -5.44 -8.60
N TRP A 108 29.84 -6.14 -8.20
CA TRP A 108 30.61 -5.93 -6.97
C TRP A 108 32.06 -5.60 -7.37
N ASP A 109 32.22 -4.52 -8.12
CA ASP A 109 33.38 -4.26 -8.96
C ASP A 109 34.11 -2.95 -8.68
N THR A 110 33.60 -2.11 -7.76
CA THR A 110 34.18 -0.80 -7.46
C THR A 110 33.95 -0.36 -6.01
N VAL A 111 34.86 0.48 -5.50
CA VAL A 111 34.88 1.04 -4.13
C VAL A 111 34.75 2.58 -4.15
N GLN A 112 34.44 3.16 -5.32
CA GLN A 112 34.29 4.61 -5.47
C GLN A 112 33.15 5.13 -4.61
N LYS A 113 33.30 6.37 -4.10
CA LYS A 113 32.42 6.96 -3.09
C LYS A 113 30.94 6.98 -3.51
N ASP A 114 30.70 7.24 -4.80
CA ASP A 114 29.36 7.41 -5.40
C ASP A 114 29.12 6.37 -6.51
N PHE A 115 29.64 5.15 -6.35
CA PHE A 115 29.50 4.13 -7.39
C PHE A 115 28.03 3.77 -7.66
N LYS A 116 27.73 3.39 -8.90
CA LYS A 116 26.43 2.81 -9.30
C LYS A 116 26.71 1.57 -10.14
N SER A 117 26.44 0.38 -9.61
CA SER A 117 26.69 -0.89 -10.31
C SER A 117 25.44 -1.75 -10.40
N ASN A 118 25.30 -2.47 -11.52
CA ASN A 118 24.20 -3.39 -11.75
C ASN A 118 24.59 -4.77 -11.22
N MET A 119 23.98 -5.13 -10.10
CA MET A 119 24.22 -6.36 -9.37
C MET A 119 23.30 -7.47 -9.88
N GLU A 120 23.88 -8.64 -10.15
CA GLU A 120 23.18 -9.88 -10.49
C GLU A 120 23.55 -10.95 -9.46
N LEU A 121 22.59 -11.79 -9.12
CA LEU A 121 22.82 -13.10 -8.52
C LEU A 121 21.82 -14.13 -9.06
N THR A 122 22.21 -15.40 -9.01
CA THR A 122 21.44 -16.53 -9.52
C THR A 122 21.27 -17.57 -8.44
N ILE A 123 20.03 -17.85 -8.06
CA ILE A 123 19.63 -18.83 -7.06
C ILE A 123 19.09 -20.08 -7.78
N LYS A 124 19.59 -21.26 -7.44
CA LYS A 124 19.15 -22.55 -7.97
C LYS A 124 18.71 -23.46 -6.84
N GLY A 125 17.56 -24.12 -6.97
CA GLY A 125 16.99 -24.96 -5.92
C GLY A 125 16.36 -26.24 -6.46
N PRO A 126 16.41 -27.35 -5.70
CA PRO A 126 15.84 -28.62 -6.16
C PRO A 126 14.31 -28.57 -6.19
N VAL A 127 13.67 -28.11 -5.10
CA VAL A 127 12.23 -27.93 -4.97
C VAL A 127 11.96 -26.75 -4.04
N LEU A 128 11.04 -25.86 -4.39
CA LEU A 128 10.35 -25.00 -3.42
C LEU A 128 8.93 -25.52 -3.23
N LYS A 129 8.45 -25.61 -1.98
CA LYS A 129 7.07 -26.01 -1.67
C LYS A 129 6.34 -24.89 -0.94
N LEU A 130 5.12 -24.62 -1.35
CA LEU A 130 4.22 -23.63 -0.80
C LEU A 130 3.00 -24.37 -0.26
N ALA A 131 2.72 -24.27 1.03
CA ALA A 131 1.56 -24.92 1.65
C ALA A 131 0.80 -23.95 2.57
N GLY A 132 -0.52 -24.08 2.63
CA GLY A 132 -1.39 -23.27 3.49
C GLY A 132 -2.80 -23.17 2.89
N GLN A 133 -3.54 -22.11 3.20
CA GLN A 133 -4.94 -21.98 2.79
C GLN A 133 -5.10 -21.21 1.48
N TYR A 134 -6.15 -21.52 0.72
CA TYR A 134 -6.51 -20.81 -0.50
C TYR A 134 -8.03 -20.59 -0.64
N THR A 135 -8.38 -19.58 -1.42
CA THR A 135 -9.67 -19.45 -2.10
C THR A 135 -9.42 -19.19 -3.59
N ILE A 136 -10.28 -19.74 -4.45
CA ILE A 136 -10.25 -19.52 -5.90
C ILE A 136 -11.66 -19.26 -6.43
N LYS A 137 -11.76 -18.36 -7.40
CA LYS A 137 -12.93 -18.22 -8.27
C LYS A 137 -12.49 -17.75 -9.65
N GLY A 138 -13.11 -18.32 -10.70
CA GLY A 138 -12.92 -17.85 -12.07
C GLY A 138 -13.02 -18.98 -13.08
N ARG A 139 -12.13 -18.95 -14.07
CA ARG A 139 -12.01 -19.96 -15.13
C ARG A 139 -10.57 -20.17 -15.56
N VAL A 140 -10.23 -21.42 -15.88
CA VAL A 140 -8.99 -21.79 -16.57
C VAL A 140 -9.37 -22.31 -17.95
N LEU A 141 -8.94 -21.61 -19.00
CA LEU A 141 -9.43 -21.79 -20.37
C LEU A 141 -10.96 -21.61 -20.43
N ILE A 142 -11.68 -22.68 -20.75
CA ILE A 142 -13.15 -22.73 -20.80
C ILE A 142 -13.78 -23.31 -19.51
N LEU A 143 -12.97 -23.83 -18.59
CA LEU A 143 -13.46 -24.56 -17.42
C LEU A 143 -13.63 -23.59 -16.23
N PRO A 144 -14.84 -23.46 -15.65
CA PRO A 144 -15.00 -22.72 -14.40
C PRO A 144 -14.28 -23.44 -13.26
N ILE A 145 -13.80 -22.68 -12.30
CA ILE A 145 -13.17 -23.20 -11.09
C ILE A 145 -13.60 -22.36 -9.89
N GLU A 146 -13.99 -23.02 -8.81
CA GLU A 146 -14.26 -22.43 -7.51
C GLU A 146 -13.87 -23.41 -6.40
N GLY A 147 -13.48 -22.89 -5.25
CA GLY A 147 -13.10 -23.68 -4.09
C GLY A 147 -12.44 -22.87 -2.99
N ALA A 148 -12.41 -23.44 -1.79
CA ALA A 148 -11.70 -22.90 -0.64
C ALA A 148 -11.29 -24.05 0.29
N GLY A 149 -10.03 -24.07 0.73
CA GLY A 149 -9.49 -25.15 1.55
C GLY A 149 -7.98 -25.06 1.67
N ASP A 150 -7.33 -26.21 1.89
CA ASP A 150 -5.88 -26.31 1.92
C ASP A 150 -5.29 -26.50 0.51
N CYS A 151 -4.08 -25.97 0.32
CA CYS A 151 -3.30 -26.09 -0.90
C CYS A 151 -1.87 -26.54 -0.63
N GLU A 152 -1.32 -27.30 -1.58
CA GLU A 152 0.11 -27.59 -1.69
C GLU A 152 0.56 -27.36 -3.13
N LEU A 153 1.51 -26.45 -3.33
CA LEU A 153 2.15 -26.19 -4.62
C LEU A 153 3.64 -26.50 -4.51
N SER A 154 4.26 -27.03 -5.57
CA SER A 154 5.71 -27.24 -5.60
C SER A 154 6.33 -26.86 -6.94
N LEU A 155 7.39 -26.05 -6.91
CA LEU A 155 8.20 -25.70 -8.08
C LEU A 155 9.49 -26.52 -8.07
N GLU A 156 9.68 -27.39 -9.06
CA GLU A 156 10.86 -28.24 -9.19
C GLU A 156 11.94 -27.58 -10.07
N ASN A 157 13.22 -27.83 -9.75
CA ASN A 157 14.39 -27.33 -10.46
C ASN A 157 14.30 -25.81 -10.75
N ILE A 158 14.13 -25.01 -9.68
CA ILE A 158 13.99 -23.57 -9.82
C ILE A 158 15.30 -22.90 -10.20
N LEU A 159 15.18 -21.84 -11.01
CA LEU A 159 16.24 -20.90 -11.36
C LEU A 159 15.67 -19.49 -11.19
N ILE A 160 16.12 -18.80 -10.15
CA ILE A 160 15.78 -17.40 -9.89
C ILE A 160 16.99 -16.55 -10.27
N LYS A 161 16.79 -15.53 -11.11
CA LYS A 161 17.75 -14.44 -11.30
C LYS A 161 17.22 -13.20 -10.61
N VAL A 162 18.06 -12.55 -9.80
CA VAL A 162 17.72 -11.29 -9.13
C VAL A 162 18.70 -10.24 -9.64
N ASN A 163 18.18 -9.18 -10.24
CA ASN A 163 18.96 -8.04 -10.73
C ASN A 163 18.55 -6.79 -9.96
N PHE A 164 19.49 -5.98 -9.50
CA PHE A 164 19.24 -4.71 -8.82
C PHE A 164 20.42 -3.76 -9.06
N THR A 165 20.21 -2.46 -8.89
CA THR A 165 21.32 -1.50 -8.95
C THR A 165 21.71 -1.14 -7.52
N GLY A 166 22.97 -1.34 -7.15
CA GLY A 166 23.55 -0.81 -5.93
C GLY A 166 24.15 0.57 -6.18
N GLN A 167 23.87 1.52 -5.29
CA GLN A 167 24.46 2.86 -5.29
C GLN A 167 25.17 3.14 -3.96
N GLY A 168 26.44 3.53 -4.00
CA GLY A 168 27.18 4.01 -2.84
C GLY A 168 26.60 5.32 -2.31
N THR A 169 26.42 5.41 -0.99
CA THR A 169 26.00 6.63 -0.28
C THR A 169 26.78 6.78 1.02
N GLU A 170 27.00 8.01 1.47
CA GLU A 170 27.64 8.30 2.77
C GLU A 170 26.66 8.97 3.73
N ASN A 171 26.63 8.52 4.98
CA ASN A 171 25.85 9.11 6.06
C ASN A 171 26.63 9.00 7.38
N ASN A 172 26.83 10.12 8.08
CA ASN A 172 27.61 10.23 9.32
C ASN A 172 29.01 9.56 9.25
N GLY A 173 29.75 9.80 8.15
CA GLY A 173 31.09 9.24 7.92
C GLY A 173 31.14 7.74 7.62
N LYS A 174 29.98 7.06 7.56
CA LYS A 174 29.85 5.65 7.17
C LYS A 174 29.33 5.54 5.75
N ARG A 175 29.86 4.58 4.99
CA ARG A 175 29.42 4.26 3.63
C ARG A 175 28.40 3.12 3.65
N TYR A 176 27.34 3.27 2.87
CA TYR A 176 26.23 2.34 2.70
C TYR A 176 26.03 2.05 1.22
N ILE A 177 25.34 0.94 0.92
CA ILE A 177 24.83 0.68 -0.43
C ILE A 177 23.31 0.80 -0.38
N LYS A 178 22.76 1.79 -1.08
CA LYS A 178 21.34 1.87 -1.38
C LYS A 178 21.06 1.01 -2.60
N ILE A 179 20.19 0.00 -2.47
CA ILE A 179 19.76 -0.82 -3.61
C ILE A 179 18.45 -0.30 -4.22
N THR A 180 18.26 -0.50 -5.53
CA THR A 180 16.95 -0.31 -6.17
C THR A 180 16.06 -1.53 -5.97
N LYS A 181 14.75 -1.37 -6.21
CA LYS A 181 13.81 -2.50 -6.28
C LYS A 181 14.36 -3.57 -7.24
N PRO A 182 14.46 -4.84 -6.82
CA PRO A 182 15.01 -5.88 -7.66
C PRO A 182 14.03 -6.33 -8.75
N VAL A 183 14.58 -6.64 -9.92
CA VAL A 183 13.92 -7.31 -11.03
C VAL A 183 14.20 -8.80 -10.90
N ILE A 184 13.17 -9.55 -10.50
CA ILE A 184 13.22 -11.00 -10.29
C ILE A 184 12.74 -11.71 -11.56
N SER A 185 13.51 -12.69 -12.04
CA SER A 185 13.10 -13.62 -13.08
C SER A 185 13.09 -15.03 -12.51
N LEU A 186 11.92 -15.68 -12.49
CA LEU A 186 11.74 -17.05 -12.02
C LEU A 186 11.54 -18.00 -13.21
N LYS A 187 12.25 -19.13 -13.20
CA LYS A 187 12.00 -20.29 -14.07
C LYS A 187 11.94 -21.56 -13.21
N THR A 188 11.20 -22.55 -13.67
CA THR A 188 11.06 -23.89 -13.07
C THR A 188 10.96 -24.92 -14.20
N LYS A 189 11.27 -26.20 -13.92
CA LYS A 189 11.01 -27.31 -14.86
C LYS A 189 9.64 -27.95 -14.68
N LYS A 190 8.98 -27.75 -13.53
CA LYS A 190 7.66 -28.33 -13.21
C LYS A 190 7.00 -27.57 -12.06
N LEU A 191 5.73 -27.22 -12.23
CA LEU A 191 4.84 -26.89 -11.13
C LEU A 191 3.95 -28.11 -10.87
N ASN A 192 3.89 -28.58 -9.63
CA ASN A 192 2.80 -29.43 -9.16
C ASN A 192 1.84 -28.60 -8.29
N THR A 193 0.56 -28.90 -8.35
CA THR A 193 -0.50 -28.22 -7.59
C THR A 193 -1.48 -29.24 -7.02
N ARG A 194 -1.79 -29.15 -5.73
CA ARG A 194 -2.92 -29.80 -5.06
C ARG A 194 -3.80 -28.71 -4.43
N LEU A 195 -5.07 -28.68 -4.81
CA LEU A 195 -6.11 -27.83 -4.24
C LEU A 195 -7.21 -28.72 -3.67
N GLU A 196 -7.46 -28.64 -2.37
CA GLU A 196 -8.49 -29.43 -1.68
C GLU A 196 -9.83 -28.68 -1.66
N ASN A 197 -10.94 -29.41 -1.56
CA ASN A 197 -12.30 -28.83 -1.50
C ASN A 197 -12.66 -27.89 -2.69
N LEU A 198 -12.16 -28.18 -3.88
CA LEU A 198 -12.70 -27.61 -5.14
C LEU A 198 -14.15 -28.07 -5.35
N PHE A 199 -14.96 -27.21 -5.99
CA PHE A 199 -16.37 -27.46 -6.33
C PHE A 199 -17.22 -27.91 -5.13
N ASN A 200 -17.02 -27.25 -3.98
CA ASN A 200 -17.72 -27.53 -2.72
C ASN A 200 -17.62 -29.01 -2.28
N GLY A 201 -16.50 -29.67 -2.60
CA GLY A 201 -16.19 -31.03 -2.15
C GLY A 201 -16.51 -32.15 -3.14
N ASP A 202 -16.93 -31.85 -4.38
CA ASP A 202 -17.07 -32.90 -5.42
C ASP A 202 -15.68 -33.52 -5.71
N MET A 203 -15.44 -34.71 -5.14
CA MET A 203 -14.17 -35.44 -5.26
C MET A 203 -13.81 -35.76 -6.72
N ARG A 204 -14.79 -35.97 -7.60
CA ARG A 204 -14.54 -36.32 -9.00
C ARG A 204 -14.12 -35.09 -9.79
N LEU A 205 -14.84 -33.98 -9.66
CA LEU A 205 -14.49 -32.71 -10.30
C LEU A 205 -13.18 -32.15 -9.73
N SER A 206 -13.00 -32.20 -8.41
CA SER A 206 -11.76 -31.81 -7.74
C SER A 206 -10.56 -32.61 -8.24
N LYS A 207 -10.67 -33.95 -8.34
CA LYS A 207 -9.60 -34.80 -8.87
C LYS A 207 -9.28 -34.47 -10.33
N GLN A 208 -10.30 -34.32 -11.19
CA GLN A 208 -10.10 -34.00 -12.60
C GLN A 208 -9.50 -32.61 -12.81
N MET A 209 -9.92 -31.61 -12.01
CA MET A 209 -9.35 -30.27 -12.07
C MET A 209 -7.91 -30.25 -11.57
N ASN A 210 -7.57 -30.97 -10.49
CA ASN A 210 -6.18 -31.12 -10.06
C ASN A 210 -5.32 -31.77 -11.17
N ILE A 211 -5.79 -32.83 -11.83
CA ILE A 211 -5.08 -33.41 -12.99
C ILE A 211 -4.88 -32.35 -14.09
N PHE A 212 -5.94 -31.64 -14.48
CA PHE A 212 -5.90 -30.60 -15.50
C PHE A 212 -4.92 -29.46 -15.16
N LEU A 213 -4.91 -28.98 -13.91
CA LEU A 213 -3.96 -27.94 -13.44
C LEU A 213 -2.50 -28.42 -13.50
N ASN A 214 -2.25 -29.70 -13.24
CA ASN A 214 -0.91 -30.30 -13.31
C ASN A 214 -0.48 -30.61 -14.75
N ASP A 215 -1.38 -31.00 -15.64
CA ASP A 215 -1.06 -31.25 -17.06
C ASP A 215 -0.78 -29.94 -17.81
N ASN A 216 -1.58 -28.90 -17.53
CA ASN A 216 -1.50 -27.57 -18.16
C ASN A 216 -0.63 -26.58 -17.34
N TRP A 217 0.24 -27.09 -16.45
CA TRP A 217 0.96 -26.29 -15.46
C TRP A 217 1.78 -25.15 -16.05
N ARG A 218 2.29 -25.30 -17.28
CA ARG A 218 3.18 -24.31 -17.94
C ARG A 218 2.46 -23.01 -18.24
N ASP A 219 1.30 -23.12 -18.88
CA ASP A 219 0.51 -21.95 -19.30
C ASP A 219 -0.10 -21.24 -18.09
N ILE A 220 -0.56 -22.03 -17.11
CA ILE A 220 -1.02 -21.53 -15.81
C ILE A 220 0.12 -20.81 -15.08
N PHE A 221 1.31 -21.40 -15.05
CA PHE A 221 2.46 -20.80 -14.38
C PHE A 221 2.88 -19.49 -15.04
N GLU A 222 3.04 -19.42 -16.36
CA GLU A 222 3.45 -18.19 -17.04
C GLU A 222 2.41 -17.06 -16.92
N GLU A 223 1.12 -17.37 -16.82
CA GLU A 223 0.06 -16.36 -16.55
C GLU A 223 0.09 -15.85 -15.09
N LEU A 224 0.26 -16.74 -14.09
CA LEU A 224 0.26 -16.35 -12.67
C LEU A 224 1.60 -15.76 -12.20
N LYS A 225 2.70 -16.11 -12.86
CA LYS A 225 4.08 -15.73 -12.55
C LYS A 225 4.32 -14.23 -12.34
N PRO A 226 3.71 -13.28 -13.09
CA PRO A 226 3.85 -11.86 -12.81
C PRO A 226 3.34 -11.47 -11.42
N ALA A 227 2.18 -11.98 -10.98
CA ALA A 227 1.60 -11.69 -9.66
C ALA A 227 2.40 -12.37 -8.52
N ILE A 228 2.89 -13.59 -8.78
CA ILE A 228 3.82 -14.28 -7.87
C ILE A 228 5.11 -13.47 -7.70
N ILE A 229 5.71 -13.00 -8.80
CA ILE A 229 6.91 -12.16 -8.78
C ILE A 229 6.64 -10.83 -8.05
N GLU A 230 5.51 -10.18 -8.32
CA GLU A 230 5.12 -8.92 -7.66
C GLU A 230 5.06 -9.07 -6.14
N THR A 231 4.50 -10.18 -5.65
CA THR A 231 4.44 -10.54 -4.22
C THR A 231 5.81 -10.58 -3.54
N PHE A 232 6.86 -11.00 -4.24
CA PHE A 232 8.25 -11.06 -3.72
C PHE A 232 9.11 -9.84 -4.12
N ALA A 233 8.61 -8.97 -4.99
CA ALA A 233 9.30 -7.75 -5.41
C ALA A 233 8.83 -6.52 -4.62
N ASP A 234 7.62 -6.56 -4.04
CA ASP A 234 7.02 -5.46 -3.28
C ASP A 234 7.31 -5.52 -1.78
N ASP A 235 8.58 -5.29 -1.41
CA ASP A 235 8.87 -4.80 -0.07
C ASP A 235 8.37 -3.34 0.06
N VAL A 236 7.24 -3.16 0.74
CA VAL A 236 6.95 -1.89 1.43
C VAL A 236 7.85 -1.84 2.67
N GLU A 237 9.15 -1.74 2.43
CA GLU A 237 10.20 -1.55 3.46
C GLU A 237 9.76 -0.43 4.40
N LYS A 238 9.81 -0.70 5.71
CA LYS A 238 9.32 0.21 6.75
C LYS A 238 10.21 1.44 6.82
N CYS A 239 9.62 2.58 7.16
CA CYS A 239 10.38 3.80 7.44
C CYS A 239 10.66 3.94 8.93
N SER A 240 11.81 4.52 9.27
CA SER A 240 11.93 5.20 10.57
C SER A 240 10.98 6.40 10.59
N ILE A 241 10.30 6.63 11.70
CA ILE A 241 9.32 7.72 11.85
C ILE A 241 9.92 9.12 11.66
N ILE A 242 11.23 9.29 11.83
CA ILE A 242 11.91 10.56 11.60
C ILE A 242 12.35 10.76 10.14
N ASP A 243 12.33 9.70 9.32
CA ASP A 243 12.68 9.79 7.89
C ASP A 243 11.48 10.28 7.06
N THR A 244 11.37 11.61 6.99
CA THR A 244 10.36 12.31 6.18
C THR A 244 10.40 11.90 4.71
N SER A 245 11.59 11.64 4.15
CA SER A 245 11.72 11.24 2.73
C SER A 245 11.15 9.85 2.50
N CYS A 246 11.50 8.89 3.37
CA CYS A 246 10.92 7.56 3.32
C CYS A 246 9.39 7.61 3.52
N LEU A 247 8.90 8.27 4.57
CA LEU A 247 7.46 8.37 4.88
C LEU A 247 6.66 8.96 3.71
N THR A 248 7.14 10.06 3.12
CA THR A 248 6.54 10.70 1.94
C THR A 248 6.45 9.73 0.76
N ASN A 249 7.54 9.03 0.45
CA ASN A 249 7.59 8.08 -0.65
C ASN A 249 6.67 6.87 -0.42
N LYS A 250 6.60 6.33 0.81
CA LYS A 250 5.69 5.20 1.12
C LYS A 250 4.22 5.62 1.07
N ALA A 251 3.86 6.77 1.64
CA ALA A 251 2.51 7.32 1.52
C ALA A 251 2.11 7.52 0.05
N GLN A 252 3.02 8.02 -0.78
CA GLN A 252 2.79 8.19 -2.22
C GLN A 252 2.60 6.86 -2.97
N ILE A 253 3.38 5.82 -2.62
CA ILE A 253 3.24 4.46 -3.19
C ILE A 253 1.89 3.86 -2.78
N ILE A 254 1.52 3.95 -1.50
CA ILE A 254 0.24 3.44 -0.99
C ILE A 254 -0.92 4.13 -1.72
N LEU A 255 -0.88 5.45 -1.86
CA LEU A 255 -1.91 6.20 -2.57
C LEU A 255 -2.02 5.78 -4.04
N LYS A 256 -0.91 5.59 -4.75
CA LYS A 256 -0.94 5.22 -6.18
C LYS A 256 -1.33 3.76 -6.43
N LYS A 257 -0.91 2.83 -5.56
CA LYS A 257 -1.11 1.38 -5.76
C LYS A 257 -2.39 0.85 -5.12
N TYR A 258 -2.73 1.34 -3.93
CA TYR A 258 -3.80 0.78 -3.09
C TYR A 258 -5.02 1.71 -2.96
N TYR A 259 -5.23 2.65 -3.88
CA TYR A 259 -6.39 3.56 -3.82
C TYR A 259 -7.76 2.84 -3.89
N LYS A 260 -7.82 1.62 -4.44
CA LYS A 260 -9.04 0.80 -4.44
C LYS A 260 -9.33 0.16 -3.07
N GLY A 261 -8.45 0.36 -2.09
CA GLY A 261 -8.42 -0.31 -0.81
C GLY A 261 -7.35 -1.42 -0.77
N TYR A 262 -7.01 -1.85 0.44
CA TYR A 262 -6.15 -2.99 0.72
C TYR A 262 -6.57 -3.63 2.06
N GLU A 263 -7.47 -4.61 1.95
CA GLU A 263 -8.10 -5.31 3.08
C GLU A 263 -7.08 -5.82 4.12
N PRO A 264 -5.93 -6.43 3.76
CA PRO A 264 -4.98 -6.97 4.73
C PRO A 264 -4.35 -5.94 5.68
N MET A 265 -4.42 -4.65 5.33
CA MET A 265 -4.03 -3.54 6.21
C MET A 265 -5.22 -2.78 6.77
N GLY A 266 -6.47 -3.13 6.42
CA GLY A 266 -7.68 -2.39 6.82
C GLY A 266 -7.91 -1.11 6.02
N LEU A 267 -7.17 -0.91 4.92
CA LEU A 267 -7.30 0.27 4.07
C LEU A 267 -8.59 0.16 3.24
N LYS A 268 -9.52 1.08 3.45
CA LYS A 268 -10.72 1.24 2.62
C LYS A 268 -10.38 1.93 1.29
N SER A 269 -11.32 1.94 0.35
CA SER A 269 -11.19 2.69 -0.91
C SER A 269 -10.91 4.17 -0.64
N LEU A 270 -9.85 4.68 -1.26
CA LEU A 270 -9.45 6.08 -1.31
C LEU A 270 -10.00 6.81 -2.54
N ASP A 271 -10.43 6.10 -3.58
CA ASP A 271 -10.98 6.71 -4.79
C ASP A 271 -12.00 5.77 -5.48
N PRO A 272 -13.32 5.98 -5.27
CA PRO A 272 -13.91 6.98 -4.38
C PRO A 272 -13.73 6.65 -2.89
N ILE A 273 -13.61 7.68 -2.05
CA ILE A 273 -13.97 7.58 -0.62
C ILE A 273 -15.50 7.65 -0.54
N LYS A 274 -16.13 6.69 0.15
CA LYS A 274 -17.58 6.67 0.36
C LYS A 274 -17.92 7.19 1.75
N VAL A 275 -18.85 8.15 1.82
CA VAL A 275 -19.28 8.82 3.04
C VAL A 275 -20.81 8.76 3.11
N ASP A 276 -21.35 7.98 4.05
CA ASP A 276 -22.78 7.69 4.12
C ASP A 276 -23.63 8.93 4.45
N SER A 277 -23.16 9.75 5.39
CA SER A 277 -23.74 11.05 5.71
C SER A 277 -22.73 11.97 6.39
N ILE A 278 -22.76 13.26 6.06
CA ILE A 278 -21.93 14.25 6.75
C ILE A 278 -22.59 15.62 6.77
N LYS A 279 -22.44 16.35 7.89
CA LYS A 279 -22.94 17.73 8.05
C LYS A 279 -21.76 18.70 7.98
N VAL A 280 -21.85 19.69 7.09
CA VAL A 280 -21.05 20.90 7.15
C VAL A 280 -21.93 21.99 7.75
N SER A 281 -21.56 22.43 8.96
CA SER A 281 -22.15 23.59 9.61
C SER A 281 -21.07 24.45 10.21
N GLU A 282 -21.27 25.76 10.16
CA GLU A 282 -20.35 26.72 10.77
C GLU A 282 -20.35 26.63 12.29
N SER A 283 -19.21 26.95 12.90
CA SER A 283 -19.06 27.08 14.34
C SER A 283 -19.68 28.40 14.82
N THR A 284 -20.43 28.32 15.93
CA THR A 284 -21.32 29.36 16.45
C THR A 284 -20.64 30.53 17.17
N GLU A 285 -19.34 30.76 16.99
CA GLU A 285 -18.56 31.66 17.85
C GLU A 285 -18.45 33.11 17.34
N ASP A 286 -18.74 33.39 16.06
CA ASP A 286 -18.73 34.75 15.51
C ASP A 286 -20.12 35.19 14.98
N GLN A 287 -20.77 36.11 15.70
CA GLN A 287 -22.08 36.68 15.33
C GLN A 287 -22.02 37.70 14.16
N LYS A 288 -20.98 37.65 13.32
CA LYS A 288 -20.68 38.66 12.29
C LYS A 288 -20.35 38.08 10.90
N LYS A 289 -20.80 36.85 10.60
CA LYS A 289 -20.61 36.25 9.28
C LYS A 289 -21.75 36.56 8.32
N SER A 290 -21.38 36.73 7.05
CA SER A 290 -22.29 37.00 5.94
C SER A 290 -23.01 35.74 5.47
N ILE A 291 -22.43 34.57 5.72
CA ILE A 291 -22.98 33.27 5.39
C ILE A 291 -23.51 32.58 6.65
N ASN A 292 -24.63 31.88 6.51
CA ASN A 292 -25.18 30.98 7.52
C ASN A 292 -25.82 29.80 6.79
N LEU A 293 -25.11 28.66 6.73
CA LEU A 293 -25.56 27.47 6.00
C LEU A 293 -25.60 26.23 6.89
N ASN A 294 -26.72 25.53 6.82
CA ASN A 294 -26.81 24.13 7.20
C ASN A 294 -26.74 23.28 5.93
N LEU A 295 -25.58 22.68 5.68
CA LEU A 295 -25.34 21.82 4.53
C LEU A 295 -25.17 20.37 5.00
N PHE A 296 -25.95 19.48 4.43
CA PHE A 296 -25.91 18.05 4.69
C PHE A 296 -25.68 17.30 3.39
N PHE A 297 -24.79 16.32 3.42
CA PHE A 297 -24.58 15.37 2.33
C PHE A 297 -24.95 13.96 2.78
N LYS A 298 -25.41 13.13 1.84
CA LYS A 298 -25.66 11.69 2.02
C LYS A 298 -25.15 10.93 0.80
N LYS A 299 -24.70 9.67 1.01
CA LYS A 299 -24.16 8.79 -0.04
C LYS A 299 -23.11 9.48 -0.92
N LEU A 300 -22.27 10.30 -0.28
CA LEU A 300 -21.29 11.15 -0.94
C LEU A 300 -20.08 10.31 -1.36
N ASN A 301 -19.68 10.44 -2.62
CA ASN A 301 -18.46 9.84 -3.15
C ASN A 301 -17.45 10.96 -3.41
N VAL A 302 -16.25 10.83 -2.85
CA VAL A 302 -15.14 11.76 -3.06
C VAL A 302 -14.13 11.12 -4.00
N TYR A 303 -13.98 11.66 -5.21
CA TYR A 303 -13.10 11.18 -6.26
C TYR A 303 -11.86 12.05 -6.45
N GLY A 304 -10.83 11.50 -7.09
CA GLY A 304 -9.63 12.22 -7.53
C GLY A 304 -8.45 12.13 -6.56
N VAL A 305 -8.67 11.68 -5.32
CA VAL A 305 -7.63 11.49 -4.29
C VAL A 305 -6.51 10.57 -4.79
N SER A 306 -6.80 9.55 -5.62
CA SER A 306 -5.78 8.66 -6.22
C SER A 306 -4.78 9.38 -7.14
N LYS A 307 -5.14 10.57 -7.64
CA LYS A 307 -4.27 11.43 -8.46
C LYS A 307 -3.40 12.36 -7.61
N GLY A 308 -3.57 12.33 -6.29
CA GLY A 308 -2.83 13.14 -5.35
C GLY A 308 -1.33 12.87 -5.35
N LYS A 309 -0.57 13.97 -5.20
CA LYS A 309 0.86 13.98 -4.93
C LYS A 309 1.08 14.26 -3.45
N ILE A 310 1.71 13.34 -2.72
CA ILE A 310 2.18 13.63 -1.36
C ILE A 310 3.43 14.50 -1.49
N ASN A 311 3.38 15.74 -1.03
CA ASN A 311 4.52 16.67 -1.08
C ASN A 311 5.51 16.40 0.06
N TYR A 312 4.98 16.18 1.27
CA TYR A 312 5.74 15.64 2.40
C TYR A 312 4.81 14.96 3.40
N LEU A 313 5.36 14.00 4.14
CA LEU A 313 4.79 13.42 5.36
C LEU A 313 5.92 13.33 6.41
N LYS A 314 5.78 14.05 7.51
CA LYS A 314 6.74 14.12 8.62
C LYS A 314 6.04 13.73 9.92
N MET A 315 6.75 13.00 10.79
CA MET A 315 6.31 12.74 12.16
C MET A 315 7.35 13.28 13.15
N SER A 316 6.90 13.85 14.27
CA SER A 316 7.76 14.46 15.30
C SER A 316 7.25 14.21 16.72
N ASN A 317 8.05 14.63 17.71
CA ASN A 317 7.74 14.64 19.15
C ASN A 317 7.62 13.27 19.87
N TYR A 318 8.18 12.21 19.29
CA TYR A 318 8.18 10.84 19.85
C TYR A 318 8.89 10.69 21.22
N SER A 319 9.80 11.60 21.57
CA SER A 319 10.93 11.32 22.47
C SER A 319 10.59 10.92 23.92
N ASN A 320 9.40 11.21 24.46
CA ASN A 320 9.07 10.93 25.87
C ASN A 320 7.58 10.68 26.19
N SER A 321 6.64 10.98 25.28
CA SER A 321 5.22 11.20 25.65
C SER A 321 4.21 10.16 25.13
N LYS A 322 4.66 9.17 24.33
CA LYS A 322 3.81 8.33 23.45
C LYS A 322 2.94 9.12 22.46
N ASN A 323 3.07 10.45 22.37
CA ASN A 323 2.33 11.30 21.44
C ASN A 323 3.18 11.60 20.19
N PHE A 324 2.50 11.95 19.12
CA PHE A 324 3.09 12.35 17.85
C PHE A 324 2.41 13.60 17.32
N GLU A 325 3.20 14.46 16.71
CA GLU A 325 2.73 15.42 15.72
C GLU A 325 3.01 14.85 14.32
N ILE A 326 2.07 15.02 13.41
CA ILE A 326 2.19 14.58 12.01
C ILE A 326 1.89 15.77 11.10
N ASP A 327 2.89 16.21 10.35
CA ASP A 327 2.75 17.23 9.30
C ASP A 327 2.60 16.51 7.95
N LEU A 328 1.49 16.74 7.24
CA LEU A 328 1.21 16.17 5.93
C LEU A 328 0.82 17.28 4.93
N SER A 329 1.42 17.25 3.74
CA SER A 329 0.96 18.07 2.61
C SER A 329 0.69 17.22 1.37
N VAL A 330 -0.43 17.51 0.69
CA VAL A 330 -0.90 16.79 -0.49
C VAL A 330 -1.44 17.78 -1.52
N SER A 331 -1.02 17.67 -2.77
CA SER A 331 -1.62 18.36 -3.94
C SER A 331 -2.52 17.40 -4.70
N VAL A 332 -3.77 17.75 -4.97
CA VAL A 332 -4.71 16.96 -5.78
C VAL A 332 -5.17 17.81 -6.99
N PRO A 333 -4.89 17.42 -8.25
CA PRO A 333 -5.20 18.25 -9.41
C PRO A 333 -6.69 18.58 -9.57
N ARG A 334 -7.56 17.63 -9.21
CA ARG A 334 -9.02 17.76 -9.26
C ARG A 334 -9.64 16.83 -8.23
N LEU A 335 -10.55 17.35 -7.41
CA LEU A 335 -11.29 16.62 -6.38
C LEU A 335 -12.79 16.79 -6.64
N GLU A 336 -13.55 15.71 -6.73
CA GLU A 336 -14.99 15.75 -7.04
C GLU A 336 -15.81 15.13 -5.92
N LEU A 337 -16.86 15.82 -5.49
CA LEU A 337 -17.77 15.40 -4.42
C LEU A 337 -19.17 15.22 -5.04
N ILE A 338 -19.58 13.96 -5.25
CA ILE A 338 -20.82 13.60 -5.95
C ILE A 338 -21.72 12.79 -5.02
N GLY A 339 -22.93 13.27 -4.76
CA GLY A 339 -23.84 12.63 -3.80
C GLY A 339 -25.23 13.27 -3.73
N ASP A 340 -26.00 12.88 -2.72
CA ASP A 340 -27.24 13.55 -2.33
C ASP A 340 -26.90 14.73 -1.40
N TYR A 341 -27.54 15.89 -1.58
CA TYR A 341 -27.39 17.04 -0.68
C TYR A 341 -28.74 17.55 -0.16
N SER A 342 -28.68 18.28 0.96
CA SER A 342 -29.74 19.14 1.48
C SER A 342 -29.09 20.40 2.01
N ILE A 343 -29.56 21.57 1.57
CA ILE A 343 -29.10 22.88 2.03
C ILE A 343 -30.28 23.69 2.55
N ASN A 344 -30.06 24.42 3.64
CA ASN A 344 -30.94 25.49 4.08
C ASN A 344 -30.13 26.58 4.77
N GLY A 345 -30.39 27.84 4.44
CA GLY A 345 -29.73 28.97 5.05
C GLY A 345 -29.72 30.21 4.17
N LYS A 346 -28.65 30.98 4.27
CA LYS A 346 -28.49 32.28 3.62
C LYS A 346 -27.03 32.53 3.25
N ILE A 347 -26.83 33.16 2.10
CA ILE A 347 -25.53 33.64 1.62
C ILE A 347 -25.67 35.14 1.38
N LEU A 348 -24.94 35.95 2.15
CA LEU A 348 -25.10 37.41 2.21
C LEU A 348 -26.56 37.81 2.52
N LEU A 349 -27.28 38.31 1.51
CA LEU A 349 -28.69 38.67 1.59
C LEU A 349 -29.64 37.65 0.96
N LEU A 350 -29.11 36.65 0.24
CA LEU A 350 -29.90 35.69 -0.54
C LEU A 350 -30.22 34.44 0.28
N PRO A 351 -31.50 34.06 0.45
CA PRO A 351 -31.86 32.76 1.02
C PRO A 351 -31.52 31.64 0.02
N ILE A 352 -31.10 30.48 0.53
CA ILE A 352 -30.87 29.29 -0.27
C ILE A 352 -31.48 28.06 0.42
N THR A 353 -32.25 27.30 -0.34
CA THR A 353 -32.88 26.06 0.11
C THR A 353 -32.97 25.07 -1.05
N GLY A 354 -32.80 23.79 -0.79
CA GLY A 354 -32.87 22.76 -1.81
C GLY A 354 -32.46 21.38 -1.29
N SER A 355 -32.85 20.35 -2.01
CA SER A 355 -32.42 18.96 -1.75
C SER A 355 -32.47 18.16 -3.06
N GLY A 356 -31.36 17.56 -3.44
CA GLY A 356 -31.20 16.93 -4.76
C GLY A 356 -29.84 16.25 -4.89
N LYS A 357 -29.33 16.13 -6.12
CA LYS A 357 -27.94 15.76 -6.37
C LYS A 357 -27.02 16.98 -6.31
N CYS A 358 -25.79 16.77 -5.85
CA CYS A 358 -24.72 17.74 -5.97
C CYS A 358 -23.56 17.15 -6.78
N ASN A 359 -22.89 18.02 -7.54
CA ASN A 359 -21.53 17.82 -8.02
C ASN A 359 -20.71 19.05 -7.65
N LEU A 360 -19.79 18.89 -6.69
CA LEU A 360 -18.86 19.94 -6.29
C LEU A 360 -17.46 19.52 -6.74
N THR A 361 -16.84 20.29 -7.63
CA THR A 361 -15.51 20.00 -8.16
C THR A 361 -14.53 21.09 -7.78
N ALA A 362 -13.47 20.76 -7.06
CA ALA A 362 -12.37 21.67 -6.74
C ALA A 362 -11.14 21.36 -7.61
N GLU A 363 -10.48 22.41 -8.12
CA GLU A 363 -9.26 22.28 -8.94
C GLU A 363 -8.01 22.76 -8.18
N ASN A 364 -6.88 22.11 -8.47
CA ASN A 364 -5.56 22.35 -7.87
C ASN A 364 -5.64 22.52 -6.34
N VAL A 365 -6.10 21.45 -5.68
CA VAL A 365 -6.34 21.42 -4.24
C VAL A 365 -5.04 21.13 -3.49
N ASP A 366 -4.50 22.14 -2.81
CA ASP A 366 -3.29 22.04 -2.00
C ASP A 366 -3.64 22.02 -0.51
N VAL A 367 -3.57 20.83 0.09
CA VAL A 367 -3.86 20.61 1.52
C VAL A 367 -2.57 20.60 2.32
N LYS A 368 -2.58 21.25 3.48
CA LYS A 368 -1.58 21.13 4.54
C LYS A 368 -2.31 20.84 5.85
N VAL A 369 -1.96 19.76 6.54
CA VAL A 369 -2.62 19.36 7.80
C VAL A 369 -1.56 19.02 8.85
N GLN A 370 -1.78 19.49 10.07
CA GLN A 370 -1.05 19.09 11.26
C GLN A 370 -2.00 18.30 12.17
N LEU A 371 -1.62 17.08 12.51
CA LEU A 371 -2.43 16.13 13.26
C LEU A 371 -1.72 15.72 14.54
N ASN A 372 -2.47 15.58 15.63
CA ASN A 372 -1.98 14.94 16.84
C ASN A 372 -2.43 13.48 16.88
N GLY A 373 -1.53 12.58 17.29
CA GLY A 373 -1.82 11.18 17.54
C GLY A 373 -1.07 10.64 18.75
N ASN A 374 -1.37 9.42 19.15
CA ASN A 374 -0.71 8.75 20.28
C ASN A 374 -0.59 7.23 20.07
N LEU A 375 0.32 6.58 20.81
CA LEU A 375 0.33 5.13 20.95
C LEU A 375 -0.73 4.70 21.97
N ILE A 376 -1.69 3.89 21.52
CA ILE A 376 -2.60 3.13 22.37
C ILE A 376 -2.10 1.69 22.48
N GLN A 377 -2.16 1.12 23.69
CA GLN A 377 -1.70 -0.26 23.93
C GLN A 377 -2.90 -1.21 23.99
N HIS A 378 -2.87 -2.26 23.19
CA HIS A 378 -3.92 -3.29 23.16
C HIS A 378 -3.27 -4.68 23.08
N ASN A 379 -3.64 -5.58 24.00
CA ASN A 379 -3.04 -6.91 24.16
C ASN A 379 -1.50 -6.89 24.17
N GLY A 380 -0.92 -5.96 24.93
CA GLY A 380 0.54 -5.78 25.08
C GLY A 380 1.26 -5.18 23.87
N LYS A 381 0.55 -4.82 22.79
CA LYS A 381 1.12 -4.27 21.55
C LYS A 381 0.68 -2.82 21.37
N ASP A 382 1.60 -1.97 20.91
CA ASP A 382 1.30 -0.57 20.59
C ASP A 382 0.70 -0.42 19.18
N TYR A 383 -0.30 0.44 19.07
CA TYR A 383 -0.97 0.85 17.83
C TYR A 383 -0.99 2.38 17.78
N LEU A 384 -0.82 2.96 16.59
CA LEU A 384 -0.99 4.40 16.42
C LEU A 384 -2.48 4.73 16.39
N PHE A 385 -2.86 5.87 16.97
CA PHE A 385 -4.21 6.41 16.90
C PHE A 385 -4.12 7.92 16.62
N LEU A 386 -4.76 8.38 15.56
CA LEU A 386 -4.91 9.80 15.26
C LEU A 386 -6.10 10.36 16.02
N GLN A 387 -5.90 11.47 16.73
CA GLN A 387 -6.89 12.06 17.62
C GLN A 387 -7.66 13.20 16.95
N LYS A 388 -6.94 14.23 16.48
CA LYS A 388 -7.53 15.44 15.92
C LYS A 388 -6.58 16.20 15.01
N ILE A 389 -7.16 17.06 14.20
CA ILE A 389 -6.48 18.15 13.49
C ILE A 389 -6.13 19.23 14.52
N SER A 390 -4.87 19.64 14.54
CA SER A 390 -4.34 20.74 15.36
C SER A 390 -4.29 22.05 14.56
N SER A 391 -3.90 21.97 13.30
CA SER A 391 -4.04 23.05 12.32
C SER A 391 -4.26 22.44 10.93
N ALA A 392 -4.91 23.19 10.04
CA ALA A 392 -5.07 22.76 8.66
C ALA A 392 -5.36 23.96 7.77
N ASP A 393 -4.85 23.89 6.54
CA ASP A 393 -5.07 24.85 5.48
C ASP A 393 -5.35 24.11 4.17
N CYS A 394 -6.11 24.77 3.29
CA CYS A 394 -6.50 24.21 2.00
C CYS A 394 -6.67 25.34 0.99
N ASP A 395 -5.74 25.40 0.05
CA ASP A 395 -5.80 26.29 -1.10
C ASP A 395 -6.43 25.53 -2.28
N ILE A 396 -7.18 26.24 -3.12
CA ILE A 396 -7.80 25.73 -4.35
C ILE A 396 -7.71 26.83 -5.43
N SER A 397 -7.57 26.46 -6.71
CA SER A 397 -7.56 27.45 -7.80
C SER A 397 -8.97 27.84 -8.25
N HIS A 398 -9.93 26.92 -8.11
CA HIS A 398 -11.33 27.14 -8.47
C HIS A 398 -12.23 26.13 -7.76
N VAL A 399 -13.52 26.45 -7.64
CA VAL A 399 -14.57 25.49 -7.27
C VAL A 399 -15.77 25.65 -8.21
N PHE A 400 -16.18 24.54 -8.82
CA PHE A 400 -17.41 24.42 -9.57
C PHE A 400 -18.50 23.83 -8.68
N ILE A 401 -19.68 24.45 -8.69
CA ILE A 401 -20.81 24.11 -7.84
C ILE A 401 -22.02 23.82 -8.73
N ASP A 402 -22.50 22.58 -8.72
CA ASP A 402 -23.78 22.21 -9.32
C ASP A 402 -24.68 21.57 -8.27
N LEU A 403 -25.86 22.15 -8.08
CA LEU A 403 -26.87 21.77 -7.10
C LEU A 403 -28.23 21.63 -7.80
N GLU A 404 -28.70 20.40 -7.95
CA GLU A 404 -30.02 20.12 -8.53
C GLU A 404 -31.14 20.45 -7.54
N ASN A 405 -32.33 20.77 -8.06
CA ASN A 405 -33.56 20.94 -7.27
C ASN A 405 -33.48 22.01 -6.14
N LEU A 406 -32.68 23.05 -6.34
CA LEU A 406 -32.77 24.28 -5.56
C LEU A 406 -34.18 24.90 -5.68
N PHE A 407 -34.65 25.55 -4.61
CA PHE A 407 -35.96 26.21 -4.52
C PHE A 407 -37.14 25.33 -4.97
N ASN A 408 -37.12 24.06 -4.57
CA ASN A 408 -38.12 23.04 -4.93
C ASN A 408 -38.29 22.87 -6.46
N GLY A 409 -37.19 22.99 -7.21
CA GLY A 409 -37.16 22.74 -8.66
C GLY A 409 -37.50 23.96 -9.53
N ASN A 410 -37.57 25.16 -8.94
CA ASN A 410 -37.69 26.39 -9.72
C ASN A 410 -36.41 26.63 -10.54
N LYS A 411 -36.46 26.33 -11.85
CA LYS A 411 -35.31 26.42 -12.75
C LYS A 411 -34.65 27.80 -12.76
N VAL A 412 -35.43 28.88 -12.85
CA VAL A 412 -34.88 30.25 -12.95
C VAL A 412 -34.10 30.61 -11.68
N LEU A 413 -34.64 30.30 -10.50
CA LEU A 413 -33.96 30.55 -9.22
C LEU A 413 -32.78 29.60 -9.00
N GLY A 414 -32.91 28.33 -9.41
CA GLY A 414 -31.86 27.33 -9.27
C GLY A 414 -30.66 27.59 -10.17
N GLU A 415 -30.88 27.84 -11.47
CA GLU A 415 -29.84 28.22 -12.43
C GLU A 415 -29.19 29.56 -12.05
N GLY A 416 -29.99 30.56 -11.65
CA GLY A 416 -29.48 31.84 -11.16
C GLY A 416 -28.62 31.71 -9.90
N MET A 417 -29.02 30.85 -8.95
CA MET A 417 -28.24 30.58 -7.74
C MET A 417 -26.98 29.77 -8.03
N ASN A 418 -27.04 28.71 -8.84
CA ASN A 418 -25.83 27.98 -9.25
C ASN A 418 -24.85 28.92 -9.97
N LYS A 419 -25.32 29.79 -10.88
CA LYS A 419 -24.49 30.82 -11.50
C LYS A 419 -23.84 31.73 -10.46
N PHE A 420 -24.62 32.29 -9.53
CA PHE A 420 -24.11 33.13 -8.44
C PHE A 420 -23.06 32.41 -7.57
N LEU A 421 -23.28 31.13 -7.23
CA LEU A 421 -22.36 30.32 -6.45
C LEU A 421 -21.02 30.12 -7.16
N ASN A 422 -21.04 29.87 -8.48
CA ASN A 422 -19.81 29.72 -9.29
C ASN A 422 -19.11 31.07 -9.52
N GLU A 423 -19.84 32.17 -9.75
CA GLU A 423 -19.25 33.50 -9.93
C GLU A 423 -18.57 34.02 -8.64
N ASN A 424 -19.10 33.66 -7.47
CA ASN A 424 -18.62 34.12 -6.15
C ASN A 424 -17.82 33.05 -5.39
N TRP A 425 -17.38 31.98 -6.07
CA TRP A 425 -16.77 30.78 -5.46
C TRP A 425 -15.63 31.10 -4.46
N MET A 426 -14.80 32.11 -4.75
CA MET A 426 -13.63 32.46 -3.93
C MET A 426 -14.03 32.99 -2.56
N GLU A 427 -15.10 33.78 -2.52
CA GLU A 427 -15.57 34.45 -1.31
C GLU A 427 -16.36 33.48 -0.45
N LEU A 428 -17.14 32.61 -1.10
CA LEU A 428 -17.74 31.43 -0.45
C LEU A 428 -16.66 30.52 0.15
N TRP A 429 -15.57 30.26 -0.57
CA TRP A 429 -14.47 29.44 -0.06
C TRP A 429 -13.80 30.09 1.15
N LYS A 430 -13.48 31.39 1.10
CA LYS A 430 -12.87 32.10 2.25
C LYS A 430 -13.69 31.94 3.54
N GLU A 431 -15.01 32.04 3.47
CA GLU A 431 -15.89 31.91 4.65
C GLU A 431 -16.14 30.44 5.06
N LEU A 432 -16.34 29.52 4.10
CA LEU A 432 -16.72 28.12 4.36
C LEU A 432 -15.53 27.17 4.57
N ARG A 433 -14.33 27.52 4.09
CA ARG A 433 -13.10 26.70 4.16
C ARG A 433 -12.84 26.08 5.53
N PRO A 434 -12.93 26.80 6.68
CA PRO A 434 -12.70 26.20 7.99
C PRO A 434 -13.66 25.05 8.33
N ALA A 435 -14.92 25.18 7.94
CA ALA A 435 -15.94 24.15 8.16
C ALA A 435 -15.68 22.92 7.26
N PHE A 436 -15.38 23.13 5.98
CA PHE A 436 -15.03 22.05 5.06
C PHE A 436 -13.75 21.31 5.48
N ILE A 437 -12.67 22.04 5.81
CA ILE A 437 -11.40 21.47 6.27
C ILE A 437 -11.60 20.58 7.50
N LYS A 438 -12.29 21.08 8.53
CA LYS A 438 -12.55 20.31 9.76
C LYS A 438 -13.36 19.04 9.46
N THR A 439 -14.38 19.17 8.63
CA THR A 439 -15.33 18.10 8.33
C THR A 439 -14.71 16.99 7.45
N PHE A 440 -14.02 17.35 6.37
CA PHE A 440 -13.37 16.38 5.47
C PHE A 440 -12.03 15.86 6.01
N GLY A 441 -11.31 16.66 6.80
CA GLY A 441 -10.10 16.18 7.48
C GLY A 441 -10.39 15.08 8.52
N ASN A 442 -11.55 15.13 9.18
CA ASN A 442 -12.00 14.04 10.05
C ASN A 442 -12.27 12.73 9.28
N ILE A 443 -12.83 12.79 8.05
CA ILE A 443 -12.93 11.60 7.19
C ILE A 443 -11.54 11.02 6.90
N GLY A 444 -10.55 11.89 6.65
CA GLY A 444 -9.15 11.48 6.48
C GLY A 444 -8.56 10.78 7.72
N ILE A 445 -8.86 11.30 8.91
CA ILE A 445 -8.51 10.66 10.20
C ILE A 445 -9.15 9.28 10.32
N ASP A 446 -10.45 9.14 10.04
CA ASP A 446 -11.16 7.87 10.16
C ASP A 446 -10.56 6.80 9.22
N VAL A 447 -10.30 7.18 7.96
CA VAL A 447 -9.64 6.31 6.96
C VAL A 447 -8.24 5.89 7.41
N ALA A 448 -7.43 6.81 7.95
CA ALA A 448 -6.10 6.48 8.46
C ALA A 448 -6.17 5.57 9.71
N ASN A 449 -7.12 5.83 10.61
CA ASN A 449 -7.33 5.02 11.81
C ASN A 449 -7.80 3.60 11.49
N THR A 450 -8.53 3.34 10.40
CA THR A 450 -8.84 1.94 10.02
C THR A 450 -7.59 1.12 9.68
N VAL A 451 -6.51 1.78 9.23
CA VAL A 451 -5.21 1.15 9.03
C VAL A 451 -4.43 1.04 10.34
N PHE A 452 -4.33 2.12 11.11
CA PHE A 452 -3.49 2.13 12.31
C PHE A 452 -4.03 1.30 13.47
N GLN A 453 -5.35 1.11 13.58
CA GLN A 453 -5.95 0.21 14.57
C GLN A 453 -5.77 -1.28 14.20
N ARG A 454 -5.65 -1.61 12.90
CA ARG A 454 -5.48 -3.00 12.43
C ARG A 454 -4.03 -3.47 12.42
N ASN A 455 -3.06 -2.56 12.50
CA ASN A 455 -1.63 -2.86 12.37
C ASN A 455 -0.83 -2.26 13.53
N THR A 456 -0.05 -3.08 14.21
CA THR A 456 0.82 -2.60 15.31
C THR A 456 1.85 -1.61 14.79
N PHE A 457 2.29 -0.70 15.65
CA PHE A 457 3.29 0.32 15.32
C PHE A 457 4.56 -0.30 14.71
N LYS A 458 5.09 -1.38 15.32
CA LYS A 458 6.25 -2.16 14.83
C LYS A 458 5.99 -2.96 13.53
N LYS A 459 4.74 -3.11 13.08
CA LYS A 459 4.40 -3.65 11.75
C LYS A 459 4.54 -2.58 10.67
N LEU A 460 4.32 -1.31 10.99
CA LEU A 460 4.30 -0.20 10.04
C LEU A 460 5.63 0.57 9.96
N PHE A 461 6.31 0.74 11.09
CA PHE A 461 7.49 1.60 11.21
C PHE A 461 8.71 0.85 11.76
N LEU A 462 9.90 1.36 11.44
CA LEU A 462 11.14 1.02 12.14
C LEU A 462 11.20 1.84 13.43
N THR A 463 11.38 1.14 14.55
CA THR A 463 11.64 1.70 15.89
C THR A 463 13.13 1.73 16.18
#